data_AF-A0A3L7SI70-F1
#
_entry.id   AF-A0A3L7SI70-F1
#
_cell.length_a   1.000
_cell.length_b   1.000
_cell.length_c   1.000
_cell.angle_alpha   90.00
_cell.angle_beta   90.00
_cell.angle_gamma   90.00
#
_symmetry.space_group_name_H-M   'P 1'
#
loop_
_entity.id
_entity.type
_entity.pdbx_description
1 polymer ?
#
loop_
_entity_poly.entity_id
_entity_poly.type
_entity_poly.pdbx_seq_one_letter_code
_entity_poly.pdbx_strand_id
1 'polypeptide(L)'
;MRPASRLLARAGLAAVLLPACITHAATPDAIRAAITKGTAFLVEKEQAADGSFSAEVGPAVTALAVTALVRSGTPADAPAVKKALAYLLSFKQPDGG
;
A
#
# COMPACT_ATOMS: atom_id res chain seq x y z
N MET A 1 21.97 -11.10 74.91
CA MET A 1 20.88 -10.17 74.53
C MET A 1 21.02 -9.81 73.05
N ARG A 2 20.07 -10.30 72.21
CA ARG A 2 19.57 -9.76 70.90
C ARG A 2 20.53 -9.75 69.66
N PRO A 3 20.00 -9.90 68.42
CA PRO A 3 20.03 -11.19 67.69
C PRO A 3 20.61 -11.12 66.26
N ALA A 4 20.72 -12.29 65.63
CA ALA A 4 21.03 -12.50 64.21
C ALA A 4 20.12 -11.68 63.27
N SER A 5 20.70 -11.11 62.22
CA SER A 5 19.94 -10.49 61.12
C SER A 5 20.56 -10.89 59.78
N ARG A 6 19.92 -11.89 59.17
CA ARG A 6 20.13 -12.32 57.78
C ARG A 6 19.73 -11.17 56.86
N LEU A 7 20.68 -10.60 56.12
CA LEU A 7 20.33 -9.65 55.07
C LEU A 7 19.85 -10.44 53.85
N LEU A 8 18.53 -10.48 53.67
CA LEU A 8 17.86 -11.06 52.52
C LEU A 8 18.28 -10.33 51.23
N ALA A 9 18.84 -11.08 50.29
CA ALA A 9 19.00 -10.64 48.91
C ALA A 9 17.60 -10.43 48.28
N ARG A 10 17.21 -9.17 48.08
CA ARG A 10 16.02 -8.83 47.31
C ARG A 10 16.40 -8.81 45.84
N ALA A 11 16.25 -9.96 45.17
CA ALA A 11 16.21 -10.00 43.72
C ALA A 11 14.95 -9.24 43.26
N GLY A 12 15.13 -8.00 42.83
CA GLY A 12 14.06 -7.22 42.22
C GLY A 12 13.71 -7.82 40.87
N LEU A 13 12.53 -8.43 40.76
CA LEU A 13 11.95 -8.84 39.49
C LEU A 13 11.56 -7.56 38.72
N ALA A 14 12.46 -7.08 37.87
CA ALA A 14 12.15 -6.03 36.91
C ALA A 14 11.26 -6.65 35.82
N ALA A 15 9.94 -6.47 35.97
CA ALA A 15 9.00 -6.77 34.90
C ALA A 15 9.29 -5.81 33.74
N VAL A 16 9.95 -6.31 32.70
CA VAL A 16 10.12 -5.58 31.44
C VAL A 16 8.75 -5.44 30.80
N LEU A 17 8.10 -4.29 31.01
CA LEU A 17 6.95 -3.84 30.24
C LEU A 17 7.44 -3.52 28.83
N LEU A 18 7.55 -4.55 27.98
CA LEU A 18 7.59 -4.33 26.54
C LEU A 18 6.24 -3.68 26.17
N PRO A 19 6.22 -2.49 25.54
CA PRO A 19 4.99 -1.96 25.01
C PRO A 19 4.51 -2.98 23.98
N ALA A 20 3.37 -3.62 24.26
CA ALA A 20 2.69 -4.38 23.23
C ALA A 20 2.38 -3.38 22.11
N CYS A 21 3.01 -3.55 20.95
CA CYS A 21 2.68 -2.79 19.76
C CYS A 21 1.24 -3.18 19.38
N ILE A 22 0.25 -2.47 19.91
CA ILE A 22 -1.14 -2.67 19.49
C ILE A 22 -1.24 -2.10 18.09
N THR A 23 -1.14 -2.98 17.09
CA THR A 23 -1.43 -2.66 15.70
C THR A 23 -2.94 -2.41 15.59
N HIS A 24 -3.33 -1.14 15.64
CA HIS A 24 -4.71 -0.77 15.39
C HIS A 24 -5.01 -0.94 13.90
N ALA A 25 -6.16 -1.53 13.57
CA ALA A 25 -6.63 -1.57 12.20
C ALA A 25 -6.77 -0.14 11.65
N ALA A 26 -6.42 0.07 10.38
CA ALA A 26 -6.55 1.37 9.73
C ALA A 26 -8.02 1.83 9.76
N THR A 27 -8.24 3.10 10.10
CA THR A 27 -9.59 3.68 10.07
C THR A 27 -10.08 3.83 8.62
N PRO A 28 -11.40 3.85 8.38
CA PRO A 28 -11.94 4.09 7.05
C PRO A 28 -11.43 5.39 6.40
N ASP A 29 -11.23 6.45 7.18
CA ASP A 29 -10.65 7.72 6.70
C ASP A 29 -9.17 7.56 6.30
N ALA A 30 -8.38 6.85 7.09
CA ALA A 30 -6.99 6.58 6.75
C ALA A 30 -6.87 5.74 5.45
N ILE A 31 -7.77 4.76 5.27
CA ILE A 31 -7.85 3.95 4.04
C ILE A 31 -8.20 4.84 2.84
N ARG A 32 -9.23 5.68 2.95
CA ARG A 32 -9.61 6.63 1.88
C ARG A 32 -8.46 7.58 1.53
N ALA A 33 -7.79 8.12 2.54
CA ALA A 33 -6.66 9.01 2.34
C ALA A 33 -5.49 8.31 1.60
N ALA A 34 -5.21 7.05 1.95
CA ALA A 34 -4.20 6.25 1.26
C ALA A 34 -4.58 5.98 -0.20
N ILE A 35 -5.86 5.65 -0.47
CA ILE A 35 -6.37 5.46 -1.84
C ILE A 35 -6.25 6.75 -2.66
N THR A 36 -6.67 7.88 -2.11
CA THR A 36 -6.56 9.19 -2.79
C THR A 36 -5.12 9.51 -3.13
N LYS A 37 -4.20 9.32 -2.18
CA LYS A 37 -2.77 9.56 -2.38
C LYS A 37 -2.17 8.62 -3.44
N GLY A 38 -2.51 7.33 -3.39
CA GLY A 38 -2.06 6.34 -4.37
C GLY A 38 -2.58 6.62 -5.78
N THR A 39 -3.86 7.02 -5.90
CA THR A 39 -4.49 7.41 -7.17
C THR A 39 -3.76 8.61 -7.78
N ALA A 40 -3.54 9.66 -6.98
CA ALA A 40 -2.82 10.85 -7.43
C ALA A 40 -1.38 10.51 -7.85
N PHE A 41 -0.66 9.69 -7.08
CA PHE A 41 0.68 9.24 -7.44
C PHE A 41 0.71 8.50 -8.78
N LEU A 42 -0.17 7.52 -8.98
CA LEU A 42 -0.26 6.80 -10.24
C LEU A 42 -0.53 7.76 -11.41
N VAL A 43 -1.58 8.58 -11.31
CA VAL A 43 -2.01 9.42 -12.44
C VAL A 43 -1.03 10.56 -12.73
N GLU A 44 -0.50 11.21 -11.70
CA GLU A 44 0.28 12.45 -11.86
C GLU A 44 1.79 12.22 -11.92
N LYS A 45 2.30 11.10 -11.38
CA LYS A 45 3.75 10.84 -11.27
C LYS A 45 4.20 9.66 -12.10
N GLU A 46 3.42 8.58 -12.14
CA GLU A 46 3.86 7.33 -12.76
C GLU A 46 3.36 7.15 -14.20
N GLN A 47 2.18 7.65 -14.55
CA GLN A 47 1.65 7.45 -15.89
C GLN A 47 2.50 8.19 -16.92
N ALA A 48 3.12 7.43 -17.82
CA ALA A 48 3.93 7.97 -18.90
C ALA A 48 3.06 8.65 -19.98
N ALA A 49 3.70 9.41 -20.86
CA ALA A 49 3.01 10.16 -21.92
C ALA A 49 2.21 9.26 -22.89
N ASP A 50 2.69 8.03 -23.12
CA ASP A 50 2.03 7.01 -23.94
C ASP A 50 0.88 6.29 -23.22
N GLY A 51 0.64 6.59 -21.93
CA GLY A 51 -0.40 6.00 -21.10
C GLY A 51 0.03 4.80 -20.27
N SER A 52 1.27 4.32 -20.44
CA SER A 52 1.81 3.16 -19.72
C SER A 52 2.14 3.45 -18.25
N PHE A 53 2.25 2.37 -17.48
CA PHE A 53 2.90 2.30 -16.17
C PHE A 53 3.98 1.21 -16.26
N SER A 54 5.24 1.59 -15.97
CA SER A 54 6.40 0.69 -16.03
C SER A 54 6.48 -0.13 -17.32
N ALA A 55 6.53 0.53 -18.47
CA ALA A 55 6.55 -0.12 -19.78
C ALA A 55 7.68 -1.15 -19.96
N GLU A 56 8.80 -0.96 -19.26
CA GLU A 56 9.97 -1.82 -19.29
C GLU A 56 9.73 -3.26 -18.80
N VAL A 57 8.65 -3.51 -18.06
CA VAL A 57 8.25 -4.86 -17.60
C VAL A 57 7.03 -5.42 -18.35
N GLY A 58 6.59 -4.75 -19.42
CA GLY A 58 5.49 -5.19 -20.28
C GLY A 58 4.10 -4.70 -19.85
N PRO A 59 3.03 -5.09 -20.59
CA PRO A 59 1.70 -4.48 -20.46
C PRO A 59 0.96 -4.83 -19.16
N ALA A 60 1.36 -5.91 -18.46
CA ALA A 60 0.63 -6.42 -17.30
C ALA A 60 0.58 -5.41 -16.13
N VAL A 61 1.65 -4.65 -15.87
CA VAL A 61 1.67 -3.65 -14.80
C VAL A 61 0.72 -2.50 -15.11
N THR A 62 0.65 -2.07 -16.37
CA THR A 62 -0.33 -1.09 -16.82
C THR A 62 -1.76 -1.60 -16.62
N ALA A 63 -2.03 -2.87 -16.94
CA ALA A 63 -3.34 -3.49 -16.72
C ALA A 63 -3.71 -3.56 -15.23
N LEU A 64 -2.77 -3.87 -14.35
CA LEU A 64 -2.98 -3.87 -12.90
C LEU A 64 -3.26 -2.46 -12.36
N ALA A 65 -2.46 -1.47 -12.77
CA ALA A 65 -2.62 -0.08 -12.34
C ALA A 65 -3.99 0.48 -12.75
N VAL A 66 -4.38 0.32 -14.02
CA VAL A 66 -5.68 0.82 -14.49
C VAL A 66 -6.85 0.09 -13.83
N THR A 67 -6.72 -1.21 -13.56
CA THR A 67 -7.72 -1.98 -12.81
C THR A 67 -7.85 -1.45 -11.39
N ALA A 68 -6.74 -1.16 -10.71
CA ALA A 68 -6.75 -0.59 -9.37
C ALA A 68 -7.45 0.77 -9.34
N LEU A 69 -7.11 1.67 -10.27
CA LEU A 69 -7.72 3.00 -10.41
C LEU A 69 -9.24 2.92 -10.54
N VAL A 70 -9.74 2.09 -11.47
CA VAL A 70 -11.19 1.94 -11.70
C VAL A 70 -11.88 1.35 -10.46
N ARG A 71 -11.30 0.31 -9.87
CA ARG A 71 -11.87 -0.34 -8.66
C ARG A 71 -11.81 0.55 -7.42
N SER A 72 -10.90 1.53 -7.39
CA SER A 72 -10.80 2.51 -6.30
C SER A 72 -11.61 3.78 -6.53
N GLY A 73 -12.41 3.84 -7.60
CA GLY A 73 -13.38 4.92 -7.83
C GLY A 73 -12.96 5.95 -8.88
N THR A 74 -11.84 5.78 -9.58
CA THR A 74 -11.55 6.59 -10.77
C THR A 74 -12.58 6.25 -11.86
N PRO A 75 -13.27 7.25 -12.45
CA PRO A 75 -14.23 6.99 -13.53
C PRO A 75 -13.60 6.23 -14.69
N ALA A 76 -14.31 5.23 -15.22
CA ALA A 76 -13.80 4.41 -16.32
C ALA A 76 -13.55 5.21 -17.62
N ASP A 77 -14.18 6.37 -17.76
CA ASP A 77 -14.01 7.29 -18.88
C ASP A 77 -13.02 8.43 -18.60
N ALA A 78 -12.37 8.42 -17.43
CA ALA A 78 -11.35 9.40 -17.07
C ALA A 78 -10.19 9.38 -18.08
N PRO A 79 -9.55 10.53 -18.37
CA PRO A 79 -8.44 10.60 -19.33
C PRO A 79 -7.30 9.62 -19.05
N ALA A 80 -6.93 9.43 -17.78
CA ALA A 80 -5.86 8.49 -17.38
C ALA A 80 -6.21 7.04 -17.72
N VAL A 81 -7.46 6.63 -17.48
CA VAL A 81 -7.96 5.28 -17.79
C VAL A 81 -7.98 5.06 -19.30
N LYS A 82 -8.51 6.02 -20.06
CA LYS A 82 -8.55 5.95 -21.53
C LYS A 82 -7.16 5.81 -22.16
N LYS A 83 -6.17 6.57 -21.66
CA LYS A 83 -4.79 6.48 -22.12
C LYS A 83 -4.16 5.12 -21.83
N ALA A 84 -4.34 4.60 -20.61
CA ALA A 84 -3.84 3.28 -20.24
C ALA A 84 -4.49 2.17 -21.08
N LEU A 85 -5.79 2.25 -21.34
CA LEU A 85 -6.48 1.30 -22.23
C LEU A 85 -5.98 1.40 -23.67
N ALA A 86 -5.74 2.62 -24.18
CA ALA A 86 -5.17 2.80 -25.52
C ALA A 86 -3.77 2.16 -25.64
N TYR A 87 -2.93 2.31 -24.62
CA TYR A 87 -1.65 1.61 -24.53
C TYR A 87 -1.83 0.09 -24.54
N LEU A 88 -2.69 -0.47 -23.69
CA LEU A 88 -2.91 -1.92 -23.61
C LEU A 88 -3.44 -2.50 -24.93
N LEU A 89 -4.36 -1.79 -25.60
CA LEU A 89 -4.91 -2.24 -26.89
C LEU A 89 -3.87 -2.28 -28.02
N SER A 90 -2.74 -1.60 -27.88
CA SER A 90 -1.62 -1.72 -28.82
C SER A 90 -0.90 -3.07 -28.77
N PHE A 91 -1.08 -3.83 -27.68
CA PHE A 91 -0.50 -5.17 -27.50
C PHE A 91 -1.42 -6.30 -27.94
N LYS A 92 -2.66 -5.98 -28.33
CA LYS A 92 -3.68 -6.97 -28.71
C LYS A 92 -3.17 -7.92 -29.79
N GLN A 93 -3.34 -9.21 -29.56
CA GLN A 93 -3.03 -10.29 -30.49
C GLN A 93 -4.28 -10.80 -31.24
N PRO A 94 -4.13 -11.57 -32.33
CA PRO A 94 -5.27 -12.12 -33.08
C PRO A 94 -6.18 -13.06 -32.27
N ASP A 95 -5.63 -13.74 -31.26
CA ASP A 95 -6.36 -14.61 -30.34
C ASP A 95 -7.05 -13.84 -29.19
N GLY A 96 -6.85 -12.52 -29.12
CA GLY A 96 -7.40 -11.65 -28.09
C GLY A 96 -6.54 -11.52 -26.83
N GLY A 97 -5.36 -12.15 -26.80
CA GLY A 97 -4.32 -11.86 -25.81
C GLY A 97 -3.75 -10.46 -25.91
#